data_AF-A0A1F5RUS8-F1
#
_entry.id   AF-A0A1F5RUS8-F1
#
_cell.length_a   1.000
_cell.length_b   1.000
_cell.length_c   1.000
_cell.angle_alpha   90.00
_cell.angle_beta   90.00
_cell.angle_gamma   90.00
#
_symmetry.space_group_name_H-M   'P 1'
#
loop_
_entity.id
_entity.type
_entity.pdbx_description
1 polymer ?
#
loop_
_entity_poly.entity_id
_entity_poly.type
_entity_poly.pdbx_seq_one_letter_code
_entity_poly.pdbx_strand_id
1 'polypeptide(L)'
;MTTAHRIGTRGAALAVCAALLALAVLPAQAAPKQGAKAATKAASKAAPADAPGRVLVRVGGVAITRGDVERRLAEIPEQFRSQYTTPDGRQQLLDRMIDERVWLQRALQQGVGERPAVKQQLEQQRRDLLIRTYLTELMSANPAPSDSDAQAYYEAHLDDYRTPATVSLSHILTPSQDRAKQVRMWADRGQDWKKLVDRYSVDTLTRASGGKLGTVTKEGVFASLGTQPALAESALALGVGRIGGPYQTSKGWSVIKVDALNEGGTRPLEQVEPMIKRQLTSQRSQDYYRELLEQARRDLQVRPDSSAIRDFVSQRKSPREMFDEAQQVTAPTARIDAFEAMLRAYPDDPLAAQAQFMVGFIYSDELKDYDRAEKAFRELLKRFPKSELAASAQWMVEHMRSTDVPTFNGSDEDTLAPERATTKAEGRSPKP
;
A
#
# COMPACT_ATOMS: atom_id res chain seq x y z
N MET A 1 18.08 -27.15 -29.19
CA MET A 1 18.79 -27.34 -27.92
C MET A 1 18.26 -26.28 -26.96
N THR A 2 17.18 -26.54 -26.21
CA THR A 2 17.17 -27.08 -24.81
C THR A 2 18.03 -26.20 -23.88
N THR A 3 17.61 -25.69 -22.72
CA THR A 3 16.65 -26.20 -21.73
C THR A 3 16.25 -25.09 -20.72
N ALA A 4 15.08 -25.27 -20.11
CA ALA A 4 14.46 -24.51 -19.02
C ALA A 4 15.15 -24.62 -17.64
N HIS A 5 14.79 -23.72 -16.70
CA HIS A 5 14.32 -23.95 -15.30
C HIS A 5 13.94 -22.58 -14.67
N ARG A 6 12.68 -22.22 -14.40
CA ARG A 6 11.73 -22.53 -13.28
C ARG A 6 12.19 -22.15 -11.86
N ILE A 7 11.40 -21.26 -11.23
CA ILE A 7 10.79 -21.20 -9.86
C ILE A 7 10.11 -19.81 -9.78
N GLY A 8 8.90 -19.53 -9.27
CA GLY A 8 7.84 -20.27 -8.61
C GLY A 8 7.12 -19.35 -7.61
N THR A 9 5.90 -18.89 -7.88
CA THR A 9 5.00 -18.26 -6.87
C THR A 9 3.57 -18.73 -7.07
N ARG A 10 3.01 -19.33 -6.02
CA ARG A 10 1.64 -19.85 -5.92
C ARG A 10 0.70 -18.74 -5.45
N GLY A 11 -0.31 -18.41 -6.27
CA GLY A 11 -1.52 -17.68 -5.87
C GLY A 11 -2.72 -18.54 -6.21
N ALA A 12 -3.50 -18.94 -5.22
CA ALA A 12 -4.66 -19.81 -5.37
C ALA A 12 -5.89 -18.99 -5.77
N ALA A 13 -6.40 -19.22 -6.99
CA ALA A 13 -7.73 -18.81 -7.40
C ALA A 13 -8.56 -20.09 -7.63
N LEU A 14 -9.60 -20.29 -6.82
CA LEU A 14 -10.57 -21.36 -7.00
C LEU A 14 -11.44 -21.07 -8.23
N ALA A 15 -11.15 -21.74 -9.34
CA ALA A 15 -12.10 -21.97 -10.42
C ALA A 15 -12.77 -23.33 -10.17
N VAL A 16 -14.07 -23.35 -9.84
CA VAL A 16 -14.83 -24.59 -9.74
C VAL A 16 -15.24 -25.04 -11.14
N CYS A 17 -14.65 -26.15 -11.56
CA CYS A 17 -14.92 -26.85 -12.80
C CYS A 17 -16.38 -27.27 -12.95
N ALA A 18 -16.94 -27.02 -14.13
CA ALA A 18 -18.12 -27.69 -14.66
C ALA A 18 -17.78 -29.17 -14.93
N ALA A 19 -18.45 -30.08 -14.22
CA ALA A 19 -18.38 -31.51 -14.50
C ALA A 19 -19.57 -31.92 -15.36
N LEU A 20 -19.27 -32.27 -16.61
CA LEU A 20 -20.08 -33.08 -17.50
C LEU A 20 -20.24 -34.48 -16.90
N LEU A 21 -21.48 -34.96 -16.76
CA LEU A 21 -21.77 -36.38 -16.65
C LEU A 21 -23.07 -36.66 -17.42
N ALA A 22 -22.89 -37.18 -18.63
CA ALA A 22 -23.92 -37.84 -19.40
C ALA A 22 -24.16 -39.23 -18.83
N LEU A 23 -25.42 -39.59 -18.58
CA LEU A 23 -25.86 -40.97 -18.56
C LEU A 23 -27.21 -41.06 -19.29
N ALA A 24 -27.19 -41.76 -20.41
CA ALA A 24 -28.35 -42.14 -21.19
C ALA A 24 -29.06 -43.33 -20.51
N VAL A 25 -30.39 -43.27 -20.41
CA VAL A 25 -31.25 -44.46 -20.33
C VAL A 25 -32.50 -44.22 -21.20
N LEU A 26 -32.82 -45.27 -21.96
CA LEU A 26 -33.79 -45.51 -23.04
C LEU A 26 -35.28 -45.23 -22.72
N PRO A 27 -36.18 -45.27 -23.74
CA PRO A 27 -37.55 -44.79 -23.64
C PRO A 27 -38.48 -45.85 -23.05
N ALA A 28 -39.51 -45.41 -22.34
CA ALA A 28 -40.67 -46.23 -21.99
C ALA A 28 -41.93 -45.66 -22.65
N GLN A 29 -42.45 -46.38 -23.64
CA GLN A 29 -43.83 -46.20 -24.12
C GLN A 29 -44.80 -46.99 -23.24
N ALA A 30 -45.99 -46.41 -23.05
CA ALA A 30 -47.33 -47.01 -23.13
C ALA A 30 -48.27 -46.59 -21.97
N ALA A 31 -49.36 -45.94 -22.37
CA ALA A 31 -50.59 -45.63 -21.62
C ALA A 31 -51.43 -46.94 -21.38
N PRO A 32 -52.70 -46.96 -20.84
CA PRO A 32 -53.64 -45.84 -20.61
C PRO A 32 -54.62 -45.96 -19.38
N LYS A 33 -55.48 -44.93 -19.28
CA LYS A 33 -56.93 -44.92 -18.94
C LYS A 33 -57.39 -44.06 -17.74
N GLN A 34 -57.88 -42.87 -18.12
CA GLN A 34 -59.21 -42.29 -17.84
C GLN A 34 -59.76 -42.26 -16.41
N GLY A 35 -59.93 -41.01 -15.93
CA GLY A 35 -60.99 -40.61 -15.00
C GLY A 35 -61.31 -39.14 -15.23
N ALA A 36 -62.24 -38.84 -16.14
CA ALA A 36 -62.70 -37.48 -16.41
C ALA A 36 -63.69 -37.04 -15.33
N LYS A 37 -63.47 -35.86 -14.72
CA LYS A 37 -64.55 -35.03 -14.17
C LYS A 37 -64.36 -33.56 -14.56
N ALA A 38 -65.29 -33.14 -15.40
CA ALA A 38 -65.99 -31.86 -15.48
C ALA A 38 -65.21 -30.54 -15.31
N ALA A 39 -65.22 -29.82 -16.43
CA ALA A 39 -64.87 -28.43 -16.68
C ALA A 39 -65.29 -27.40 -15.62
N THR A 40 -64.44 -26.38 -15.48
CA THR A 40 -64.91 -24.99 -15.51
C THR A 40 -63.99 -24.20 -16.44
N LYS A 41 -64.47 -23.92 -17.65
CA LYS A 41 -63.79 -23.16 -18.70
C LYS A 41 -64.02 -21.67 -18.42
N ALA A 42 -63.18 -21.07 -17.58
CA ALA A 42 -62.99 -19.62 -17.60
C ALA A 42 -62.06 -19.29 -18.77
N ALA A 43 -62.65 -18.94 -19.92
CA ALA A 43 -61.91 -18.39 -21.04
C ALA A 43 -61.33 -17.02 -20.62
N SER A 44 -60.07 -17.02 -20.16
CA SER A 44 -59.30 -15.81 -20.00
C SER A 44 -59.15 -15.16 -21.37
N LYS A 45 -59.79 -14.01 -21.57
CA LYS A 45 -59.59 -13.12 -22.73
C LYS A 45 -58.08 -12.93 -22.89
N ALA A 46 -57.50 -13.48 -23.96
CA ALA A 46 -56.08 -13.37 -24.20
C ALA A 46 -55.72 -11.89 -24.32
N ALA A 47 -54.74 -11.42 -23.52
CA ALA A 47 -54.21 -10.08 -23.66
C ALA A 47 -53.72 -9.87 -25.13
N PRO A 48 -53.82 -8.65 -25.67
CA PRO A 48 -53.28 -8.30 -26.99
C PRO A 48 -51.87 -8.86 -27.19
N ALA A 49 -51.50 -9.21 -28.43
CA ALA A 49 -50.18 -9.77 -28.75
C ALA A 49 -49.01 -8.90 -28.24
N ASP A 50 -49.23 -7.58 -28.19
CA ASP A 50 -48.27 -6.59 -27.69
C ASP A 50 -48.41 -6.18 -26.23
N ALA A 51 -49.35 -6.76 -25.48
CA ALA A 51 -49.53 -6.40 -24.09
C ALA A 51 -48.38 -6.96 -23.21
N PRO A 52 -47.84 -6.18 -22.26
CA PRO A 52 -46.80 -6.65 -21.34
C PRO A 52 -47.28 -7.84 -20.49
N GLY A 53 -48.58 -7.93 -20.19
CA GLY A 53 -49.19 -9.06 -19.49
C GLY A 53 -49.39 -10.33 -20.33
N ARG A 54 -49.02 -10.33 -21.62
CA ARG A 54 -49.15 -11.51 -22.48
C ARG A 54 -48.22 -12.61 -21.99
N VAL A 55 -48.80 -13.75 -21.61
CA VAL A 55 -48.05 -14.95 -21.21
C VAL A 55 -47.38 -15.56 -22.44
N LEU A 56 -46.07 -15.72 -22.38
CA LEU A 56 -45.27 -16.39 -23.42
C LEU A 56 -45.11 -17.88 -23.10
N VAL A 57 -44.83 -18.20 -21.84
CA VAL A 57 -44.60 -19.57 -21.38
C VAL A 57 -44.98 -19.71 -19.90
N ARG A 58 -45.32 -20.93 -19.46
CA ARG A 58 -45.55 -21.28 -18.06
C ARG A 58 -44.59 -22.38 -17.64
N VAL A 59 -43.89 -22.15 -16.53
CA VAL A 59 -43.02 -23.15 -15.89
C VAL A 59 -43.67 -23.49 -14.56
N GLY A 60 -44.27 -24.68 -14.47
CA GLY A 60 -45.14 -25.05 -13.35
C GLY A 60 -46.30 -24.05 -13.17
N GLY A 61 -46.44 -23.51 -11.96
CA GLY A 61 -47.47 -22.51 -11.64
C GLY A 61 -47.13 -21.06 -12.03
N VAL A 62 -45.90 -20.78 -12.48
CA VAL A 62 -45.44 -19.40 -12.69
C VAL A 62 -45.35 -19.08 -14.19
N ALA A 63 -46.00 -17.99 -14.60
CA ALA A 63 -45.91 -17.48 -15.97
C ALA A 63 -44.61 -16.68 -16.17
N ILE A 64 -44.10 -16.68 -17.40
CA ILE A 64 -43.17 -15.68 -17.90
C ILE A 64 -43.93 -14.88 -18.96
N THR A 65 -44.02 -13.57 -18.75
CA THR A 65 -44.77 -12.66 -19.61
C THR A 65 -43.85 -11.89 -20.55
N ARG A 66 -44.43 -11.26 -21.58
CA ARG A 66 -43.71 -10.34 -22.45
C ARG A 66 -43.02 -9.23 -21.66
N GLY A 67 -43.70 -8.64 -20.69
CA GLY A 67 -43.15 -7.58 -19.83
C GLY A 67 -41.97 -8.05 -18.99
N ASP A 68 -41.91 -9.33 -18.61
CA ASP A 68 -40.74 -9.88 -17.90
C ASP A 68 -39.51 -9.94 -18.81
N VAL A 69 -39.69 -10.34 -20.07
CA VAL A 69 -38.60 -10.37 -21.07
C VAL A 69 -38.13 -8.96 -21.38
N GLU A 70 -39.04 -7.99 -21.54
CA GLU A 70 -38.71 -6.58 -21.77
C GLU A 70 -37.96 -5.97 -20.59
N ARG A 71 -38.38 -6.25 -19.35
CA ARG A 71 -37.66 -5.82 -18.13
C ARG A 71 -36.26 -6.42 -18.10
N ARG A 72 -36.13 -7.71 -18.41
CA ARG A 72 -34.83 -8.39 -18.45
C ARG A 72 -33.91 -7.79 -19.52
N LEU A 73 -34.43 -7.40 -20.68
CA LEU A 73 -33.66 -6.70 -21.71
C LEU A 73 -33.14 -5.33 -21.25
N ALA A 74 -33.95 -4.58 -20.49
CA ALA A 74 -33.56 -3.26 -19.99
C ALA A 74 -32.38 -3.33 -18.99
N GLU A 75 -32.31 -4.40 -18.20
CA GLU A 75 -31.24 -4.67 -17.23
C GLU A 75 -29.90 -5.05 -17.87
N ILE A 76 -29.91 -5.52 -19.12
CA ILE A 76 -28.68 -5.93 -19.81
C ILE A 76 -27.86 -4.67 -20.14
N PRO A 77 -26.54 -4.63 -19.81
CA PRO A 77 -25.67 -3.52 -20.18
C PRO A 77 -25.71 -3.24 -21.68
N GLU A 78 -25.66 -1.96 -22.06
CA GLU A 78 -25.89 -1.51 -23.43
C GLU A 78 -25.02 -2.22 -24.48
N GLN A 79 -23.75 -2.44 -24.14
CA GLN A 79 -22.78 -3.19 -24.96
C GLN A 79 -23.21 -4.62 -25.33
N PHE A 80 -24.10 -5.24 -24.56
CA PHE A 80 -24.60 -6.60 -24.80
C PHE A 80 -26.06 -6.63 -25.31
N ARG A 81 -26.72 -5.49 -25.48
CA ARG A 81 -28.15 -5.47 -25.86
C ARG A 81 -28.37 -5.89 -27.31
N SER A 82 -27.47 -5.53 -28.23
CA SER A 82 -27.63 -5.75 -29.68
C SER A 82 -27.81 -7.21 -30.07
N GLN A 83 -27.22 -8.15 -29.34
CA GLN A 83 -27.38 -9.58 -29.60
C GLN A 83 -28.76 -10.12 -29.21
N TYR A 84 -29.53 -9.39 -28.40
CA TYR A 84 -30.85 -9.80 -27.91
C TYR A 84 -32.01 -9.02 -28.54
N THR A 85 -31.75 -8.15 -29.52
CA THR A 85 -32.79 -7.39 -30.22
C THR A 85 -33.33 -8.10 -31.47
N THR A 86 -32.62 -9.10 -32.01
CA THR A 86 -33.07 -9.95 -33.12
C THR A 86 -34.11 -10.98 -32.68
N PRO A 87 -34.94 -11.54 -33.60
CA PRO A 87 -35.87 -12.61 -33.25
C PRO A 87 -35.19 -13.79 -32.55
N ASP A 88 -34.06 -14.26 -33.08
CA ASP A 88 -33.29 -15.37 -32.51
C ASP A 88 -32.70 -14.99 -31.14
N GLY A 89 -32.17 -13.78 -30.99
CA GLY A 89 -31.65 -13.29 -29.72
C GLY A 89 -32.73 -13.21 -28.63
N ARG A 90 -33.92 -12.73 -28.97
CA ARG A 90 -35.07 -12.70 -28.06
C ARG A 90 -35.51 -14.10 -27.66
N GLN A 91 -35.52 -15.04 -28.60
CA GLN A 91 -35.82 -16.45 -28.33
C GLN A 91 -34.79 -17.05 -27.36
N GLN A 92 -33.50 -16.83 -27.60
CA GLN A 92 -32.43 -17.28 -26.70
C GLN A 92 -32.54 -16.70 -25.28
N LEU A 93 -32.92 -15.43 -25.16
CA LEU A 93 -33.14 -14.80 -23.85
C LEU A 93 -34.33 -15.45 -23.14
N LEU A 94 -35.43 -15.67 -23.85
CA LEU A 94 -36.62 -16.33 -23.31
C LEU A 94 -36.29 -17.76 -22.84
N ASP A 95 -35.57 -18.54 -23.66
CA ASP A 95 -35.16 -19.90 -23.33
C ASP A 95 -34.29 -19.93 -22.07
N ARG A 96 -33.33 -18.99 -21.93
CA ARG A 96 -32.53 -18.86 -20.70
C ARG A 96 -33.39 -18.53 -19.48
N MET A 97 -34.38 -17.64 -19.62
CA MET A 97 -35.30 -17.32 -18.52
C MET A 97 -36.17 -18.52 -18.13
N ILE A 98 -36.55 -19.37 -19.10
CA ILE A 98 -37.24 -20.64 -18.85
C ILE A 98 -36.34 -21.57 -18.04
N ASP A 99 -35.10 -21.80 -18.50
CA ASP A 99 -34.15 -22.70 -17.84
C ASP A 99 -33.86 -22.26 -16.40
N GLU A 100 -33.59 -20.96 -16.19
CA GLU A 100 -33.38 -20.37 -14.87
C GLU A 100 -34.59 -20.63 -13.96
N ARG A 101 -35.80 -20.43 -14.48
CA ARG A 101 -37.04 -20.68 -13.72
C ARG A 101 -37.21 -22.16 -13.37
N VAL A 102 -36.90 -23.06 -14.29
CA VAL A 102 -36.96 -24.52 -14.06
C VAL A 102 -36.02 -24.89 -12.91
N TRP A 103 -34.75 -24.48 -12.97
CA TRP A 103 -33.77 -24.79 -11.94
C TRP A 103 -34.11 -24.16 -10.60
N LEU A 104 -34.57 -22.91 -10.58
CA LEU A 104 -35.01 -22.24 -9.36
C LEU A 104 -36.18 -22.99 -8.70
N GLN A 105 -37.19 -23.41 -9.47
CA GLN A 105 -38.30 -24.18 -8.93
C GLN A 105 -37.86 -25.52 -8.36
N ARG A 106 -36.93 -26.22 -9.02
CA ARG A 106 -36.35 -27.46 -8.49
C ARG A 106 -35.60 -27.21 -7.19
N ALA A 107 -34.79 -26.15 -7.11
CA ALA A 107 -34.08 -25.77 -5.90
C ALA A 107 -35.05 -25.49 -4.73
N LEU A 108 -36.14 -24.77 -4.99
CA LEU A 108 -37.17 -24.48 -3.99
C LEU A 108 -37.89 -25.74 -3.51
N GLN A 109 -38.29 -26.64 -4.42
CA GLN A 109 -38.90 -27.92 -4.06
C GLN A 109 -37.98 -28.81 -3.22
N GLN A 110 -36.67 -28.73 -3.45
CA GLN A 110 -35.65 -29.46 -2.68
C GLN A 110 -35.26 -28.74 -1.37
N GLY A 111 -35.97 -27.67 -0.99
CA GLY A 111 -35.73 -26.93 0.24
C GLY A 111 -34.34 -26.27 0.30
N VAL A 112 -33.73 -25.96 -0.85
CA VAL A 112 -32.38 -25.36 -0.89
C VAL A 112 -32.31 -24.05 -0.10
N GLY A 113 -33.36 -23.22 -0.20
CA GLY A 113 -33.48 -21.97 0.56
C GLY A 113 -33.57 -22.15 2.07
N GLU A 114 -34.00 -23.32 2.56
CA GLU A 114 -34.16 -23.60 3.99
C GLU A 114 -32.87 -24.07 4.66
N ARG A 115 -31.83 -24.40 3.86
CA ARG A 115 -30.55 -24.87 4.37
C ARG A 115 -29.87 -23.75 5.18
N PRO A 116 -29.27 -24.07 6.36
CA PRO A 116 -28.67 -23.06 7.23
C PRO A 116 -27.66 -22.13 6.52
N ALA A 117 -26.79 -22.69 5.70
CA ALA A 117 -25.80 -21.92 4.94
C ALA A 117 -26.45 -20.92 3.95
N VAL A 118 -27.54 -21.33 3.29
CA VAL A 118 -28.25 -20.46 2.34
C VAL A 118 -29.01 -19.35 3.06
N LYS A 119 -29.70 -19.68 4.17
CA LYS A 119 -30.34 -18.66 5.02
C LYS A 119 -29.34 -17.64 5.54
N GLN A 120 -28.20 -18.09 6.05
CA GLN A 120 -27.14 -17.20 6.53
C GLN A 120 -26.63 -16.28 5.42
N GLN A 121 -26.42 -16.82 4.22
CA GLN A 121 -25.96 -16.03 3.07
C GLN A 121 -27.03 -15.02 2.62
N LEU A 122 -28.31 -15.40 2.57
CA LEU A 122 -29.40 -14.50 2.23
C LEU A 122 -29.54 -13.36 3.25
N GLU A 123 -29.45 -13.67 4.54
CA GLU A 123 -29.47 -12.65 5.59
C GLU A 123 -28.25 -11.74 5.51
N GLN A 124 -27.08 -12.26 5.16
CA GLN A 124 -25.90 -11.42 4.92
C GLN A 124 -26.09 -10.49 3.72
N GLN A 125 -26.55 -11.00 2.58
CA GLN A 125 -26.84 -10.20 1.39
C GLN A 125 -27.91 -9.14 1.67
N ARG A 126 -28.93 -9.48 2.46
CA ARG A 126 -29.96 -8.54 2.90
C ARG A 126 -29.37 -7.44 3.77
N ARG A 127 -28.54 -7.78 4.76
CA ARG A 127 -27.85 -6.79 5.61
C ARG A 127 -27.00 -5.85 4.77
N ASP A 128 -26.18 -6.39 3.87
CA ASP A 128 -25.26 -5.61 3.04
C ASP A 128 -26.02 -4.68 2.08
N LEU A 129 -27.13 -5.15 1.49
CA LEU A 129 -28.01 -4.33 0.65
C LEU A 129 -28.65 -3.19 1.45
N LEU A 130 -29.16 -3.46 2.64
CA LEU A 130 -29.79 -2.42 3.46
C LEU A 130 -28.77 -1.36 3.89
N ILE A 131 -27.59 -1.77 4.36
CA ILE A 131 -26.53 -0.85 4.79
C ILE A 131 -26.07 0.00 3.62
N ARG A 132 -25.74 -0.61 2.46
CA ARG A 132 -25.24 0.16 1.31
C ARG A 132 -26.27 1.13 0.76
N THR A 133 -27.54 0.73 0.68
CA THR A 133 -28.62 1.59 0.17
C THR A 133 -28.82 2.77 1.11
N TYR A 134 -28.93 2.52 2.41
CA TYR A 134 -29.11 3.57 3.40
C TYR A 134 -27.92 4.53 3.45
N LEU A 135 -26.69 4.03 3.43
CA LEU A 135 -25.49 4.87 3.38
C LEU A 135 -25.41 5.69 2.08
N THR A 136 -25.81 5.13 0.94
CA THR A 136 -25.85 5.86 -0.33
C THR A 136 -26.85 7.01 -0.28
N GLU A 137 -28.05 6.75 0.24
CA GLU A 137 -29.09 7.76 0.43
C GLU A 137 -28.63 8.87 1.38
N LEU A 138 -28.05 8.51 2.53
CA LEU A 138 -27.48 9.47 3.47
C LEU A 138 -26.37 10.31 2.82
N MET A 139 -25.39 9.68 2.17
CA MET A 139 -24.27 10.39 1.54
C MET A 139 -24.72 11.29 0.39
N SER A 140 -25.81 10.96 -0.32
CA SER A 140 -26.35 11.82 -1.38
C SER A 140 -26.90 13.16 -0.88
N ALA A 141 -27.21 13.27 0.42
CA ALA A 141 -27.59 14.52 1.06
C ALA A 141 -26.39 15.41 1.44
N ASN A 142 -25.14 14.92 1.30
CA ASN A 142 -23.94 15.68 1.58
C ASN A 142 -23.73 16.77 0.51
N PRO A 143 -23.76 18.07 0.87
CA PRO A 143 -23.57 19.14 -0.11
C PRO A 143 -22.16 19.12 -0.71
N ALA A 144 -22.08 19.22 -2.03
CA ALA A 144 -20.81 19.36 -2.73
C ALA A 144 -20.11 20.69 -2.35
N PRO A 145 -18.77 20.73 -2.33
CA PRO A 145 -18.03 21.97 -2.13
C PRO A 145 -18.37 23.03 -3.19
N SER A 146 -18.66 24.24 -2.73
CA SER A 146 -18.91 25.41 -3.56
C SER A 146 -17.60 26.03 -4.08
N ASP A 147 -17.71 26.95 -5.03
CA ASP A 147 -16.59 27.75 -5.53
C ASP A 147 -15.96 28.58 -4.40
N SER A 148 -16.81 29.13 -3.53
CA SER A 148 -16.38 29.88 -2.33
C SER A 148 -15.57 29.01 -1.36
N ASP A 149 -15.97 27.74 -1.18
CA ASP A 149 -15.20 26.80 -0.36
C ASP A 149 -13.81 26.53 -0.94
N ALA A 150 -13.72 26.41 -2.26
CA ALA A 150 -12.46 26.19 -2.95
C ALA A 150 -11.55 27.43 -2.87
N GLN A 151 -12.12 28.63 -3.01
CA GLN A 151 -11.40 29.88 -2.83
C GLN A 151 -10.87 30.02 -1.40
N ALA A 152 -11.70 29.81 -0.39
CA ALA A 152 -11.30 29.89 1.02
C ALA A 152 -10.19 28.87 1.34
N TYR A 153 -10.28 27.65 0.80
CA TYR A 153 -9.23 26.65 0.94
C TYR A 153 -7.92 27.10 0.28
N TYR A 154 -7.99 27.61 -0.96
CA TYR A 154 -6.82 28.09 -1.70
C TYR A 154 -6.12 29.24 -0.98
N GLU A 155 -6.87 30.21 -0.45
CA GLU A 155 -6.33 31.34 0.31
C GLU A 155 -5.66 30.88 1.61
N ALA A 156 -6.27 29.93 2.33
CA ALA A 156 -5.72 29.36 3.56
C ALA A 156 -4.47 28.49 3.31
N HIS A 157 -4.31 27.93 2.11
CA HIS A 157 -3.23 27.01 1.74
C HIS A 157 -2.38 27.57 0.59
N LEU A 158 -2.27 28.90 0.49
CA LEU A 158 -1.64 29.55 -0.66
C LEU A 158 -0.19 29.10 -0.88
N ASP A 159 0.51 28.78 0.22
CA ASP A 159 1.89 28.32 0.19
C ASP A 159 2.05 26.94 -0.46
N ASP A 160 1.04 26.06 -0.37
CA ASP A 160 1.04 24.75 -1.05
C ASP A 160 1.01 24.88 -2.58
N TYR A 161 0.59 26.04 -3.08
CA TYR A 161 0.49 26.37 -4.50
C TYR A 161 1.62 27.27 -4.99
N ARG A 162 2.58 27.62 -4.13
CA ARG A 162 3.76 28.39 -4.51
C ARG A 162 4.82 27.49 -5.13
N THR A 163 5.29 27.91 -6.29
CA THR A 163 6.56 27.45 -6.86
C THR A 163 7.64 28.43 -6.39
N PRO A 164 8.69 27.97 -5.68
CA PRO A 164 9.74 28.85 -5.23
C PRO A 164 10.52 29.43 -6.41
N ALA A 165 11.02 30.65 -6.24
CA ALA A 165 11.96 31.23 -7.19
C ALA A 165 13.23 30.36 -7.27
N THR A 166 13.76 30.21 -8.48
CA THR A 166 15.01 29.49 -8.70
C THR A 166 15.97 30.32 -9.55
N VAL A 167 17.25 30.24 -9.23
CA VAL A 167 18.32 30.93 -9.96
C VAL A 167 19.37 29.91 -10.38
N SER A 168 19.77 29.98 -11.64
CA SER A 168 20.91 29.24 -12.17
C SER A 168 22.07 30.18 -12.30
N LEU A 169 23.24 29.81 -11.76
CA LEU A 169 24.42 30.65 -11.81
C LEU A 169 25.70 29.87 -12.05
N SER A 170 26.69 30.59 -12.57
CA SER A 170 28.07 30.17 -12.71
C SER A 170 28.95 31.00 -11.81
N HIS A 171 30.07 30.44 -11.34
CA HIS A 171 31.02 31.15 -10.49
C HIS A 171 32.47 30.99 -10.91
N ILE A 172 33.28 31.93 -10.41
CA ILE A 172 34.74 31.86 -10.41
C ILE A 172 35.15 31.96 -8.95
N LEU A 173 35.62 30.84 -8.39
CA LEU A 173 36.11 30.77 -7.02
C LEU A 173 37.58 31.19 -7.00
N THR A 174 37.96 32.09 -6.10
CA THR A 174 39.33 32.59 -5.98
C THR A 174 39.83 32.50 -4.54
N PRO A 175 41.16 32.43 -4.31
CA PRO A 175 41.70 32.25 -2.96
C PRO A 175 41.65 33.53 -2.10
N SER A 176 41.43 34.69 -2.70
CA SER A 176 41.51 35.99 -2.03
C SER A 176 40.52 36.99 -2.60
N GLN A 177 40.02 37.89 -1.76
CA GLN A 177 39.09 38.94 -2.17
C GLN A 177 39.66 39.83 -3.30
N ASP A 178 40.95 40.18 -3.25
CA ASP A 178 41.53 41.08 -4.26
C ASP A 178 41.62 40.43 -5.64
N ARG A 179 41.92 39.13 -5.70
CA ARG A 179 41.81 38.37 -6.95
C ARG A 179 40.37 38.31 -7.46
N ALA A 180 39.39 38.13 -6.58
CA ALA A 180 37.99 38.18 -6.94
C ALA A 180 37.59 39.57 -7.50
N LYS A 181 38.06 40.67 -6.89
CA LYS A 181 37.85 42.05 -7.40
C LYS A 181 38.44 42.24 -8.79
N GLN A 182 39.64 41.72 -9.05
CA GLN A 182 40.27 41.77 -10.37
C GLN A 182 39.47 40.99 -11.43
N VAL A 183 39.08 39.75 -11.11
CA VAL A 183 38.23 38.92 -11.97
C VAL A 183 36.92 39.62 -12.28
N ARG A 184 36.28 40.21 -11.26
CA ARG A 184 35.04 40.97 -11.40
C ARG A 184 35.20 42.13 -12.38
N MET A 185 36.24 42.94 -12.21
CA MET A 185 36.55 44.06 -13.09
C MET A 185 36.77 43.61 -14.54
N TRP A 186 37.47 42.50 -14.77
CA TRP A 186 37.68 41.97 -16.13
C TRP A 186 36.39 41.43 -16.74
N ALA A 187 35.55 40.78 -15.94
CA ALA A 187 34.26 40.28 -16.38
C ALA A 187 33.30 41.43 -16.75
N ASP A 188 33.27 42.52 -15.97
CA ASP A 188 32.47 43.72 -16.28
C ASP A 188 32.95 44.44 -17.56
N ARG A 189 34.23 44.32 -17.91
CA ARG A 189 34.80 44.83 -19.17
C ARG A 189 34.53 43.92 -20.38
N GLY A 190 33.73 42.88 -20.21
CA GLY A 190 33.32 41.98 -21.29
C GLY A 190 34.36 40.92 -21.68
N GLN A 191 35.34 40.62 -20.80
CA GLN A 191 36.19 39.46 -21.05
C GLN A 191 35.38 38.16 -21.03
N ASP A 192 35.77 37.22 -21.88
CA ASP A 192 35.09 35.92 -21.99
C ASP A 192 35.08 35.17 -20.65
N TRP A 193 33.87 34.88 -20.15
CA TRP A 193 33.66 34.26 -18.84
C TRP A 193 34.37 32.91 -18.73
N LYS A 194 34.34 32.09 -19.79
CA LYS A 194 34.96 30.77 -19.76
C LYS A 194 36.47 30.87 -19.63
N LYS A 195 37.11 31.79 -20.36
CA LYS A 195 38.55 32.07 -20.22
C LYS A 195 38.91 32.54 -18.80
N LEU A 196 38.06 33.35 -18.18
CA LEU A 196 38.25 33.78 -16.80
C LEU A 196 38.13 32.61 -15.81
N VAL A 197 37.14 31.72 -16.00
CA VAL A 197 36.99 30.48 -15.21
C VAL A 197 38.21 29.59 -15.35
N ASP A 198 38.63 29.29 -16.59
CA ASP A 198 39.74 28.39 -16.89
C ASP A 198 41.05 28.89 -16.26
N ARG A 199 41.27 30.21 -16.25
CA ARG A 199 42.51 30.82 -15.77
C ARG A 199 42.52 31.12 -14.27
N TYR A 200 41.39 31.52 -13.68
CA TYR A 200 41.38 32.11 -12.33
C TYR A 200 40.55 31.33 -11.31
N SER A 201 39.65 30.44 -11.74
CA SER A 201 38.86 29.66 -10.78
C SER A 201 39.73 28.59 -10.13
N VAL A 202 39.76 28.51 -8.80
CA VAL A 202 40.38 27.41 -8.04
C VAL A 202 39.42 26.23 -7.83
N ASP A 203 38.14 26.38 -8.17
CA ASP A 203 37.16 25.28 -8.10
C ASP A 203 37.37 24.29 -9.25
N THR A 204 38.01 23.15 -8.96
CA THR A 204 38.29 22.10 -9.93
C THR A 204 37.04 21.34 -10.38
N LEU A 205 35.96 21.34 -9.59
CA LEU A 205 34.74 20.58 -9.88
C LEU A 205 33.93 21.22 -11.01
N THR A 206 33.85 22.56 -11.02
CA THR A 206 33.02 23.30 -11.97
C THR A 206 33.82 23.94 -13.11
N ARG A 207 35.16 23.95 -13.04
CA ARG A 207 36.01 24.58 -14.08
C ARG A 207 35.71 24.04 -15.48
N ALA A 208 35.60 22.72 -15.63
CA ALA A 208 35.31 22.07 -16.91
C ALA A 208 33.93 22.45 -17.49
N SER A 209 32.96 22.78 -16.63
CA SER A 209 31.61 23.19 -17.01
C SER A 209 31.44 24.71 -17.13
N GLY A 210 32.54 25.47 -17.13
CA GLY A 210 32.49 26.94 -17.20
C GLY A 210 32.05 27.60 -15.90
N GLY A 211 32.24 26.92 -14.77
CA GLY A 211 31.93 27.44 -13.44
C GLY A 211 30.48 27.19 -13.01
N LYS A 212 29.70 26.39 -13.74
CA LYS A 212 28.26 26.18 -13.46
C LYS A 212 28.05 25.57 -12.09
N LEU A 213 27.28 26.26 -11.24
CA LEU A 213 26.85 25.79 -9.93
C LEU A 213 25.49 25.08 -9.94
N GLY A 214 24.75 25.19 -11.05
CA GLY A 214 23.42 24.62 -11.21
C GLY A 214 22.31 25.56 -10.76
N THR A 215 21.09 25.02 -10.67
CA THR A 215 19.88 25.75 -10.28
C THR A 215 19.62 25.55 -8.79
N VAL A 216 19.40 26.64 -8.07
CA VAL A 216 19.11 26.63 -6.62
C VAL A 216 17.91 27.51 -6.30
N THR A 217 17.25 27.22 -5.19
CA THR A 217 16.26 28.08 -4.53
C THR A 217 16.93 28.98 -3.50
N LYS A 218 16.16 29.82 -2.78
CA LYS A 218 16.66 30.73 -1.73
C LYS A 218 17.45 30.03 -0.61
N GLU A 219 17.19 28.73 -0.38
CA GLU A 219 17.92 27.91 0.58
C GLU A 219 19.40 27.76 0.21
N GLY A 220 19.74 27.98 -1.07
CA GLY A 220 21.11 28.14 -1.54
C GLY A 220 21.97 26.89 -1.38
N VAL A 221 21.40 25.70 -1.60
CA VAL A 221 22.14 24.44 -1.51
C VAL A 221 22.87 24.18 -2.82
N PHE A 222 24.19 24.39 -2.82
CA PHE A 222 25.05 24.18 -3.99
C PHE A 222 25.84 22.88 -3.88
N ALA A 223 25.90 22.09 -4.95
CA ALA A 223 26.66 20.84 -4.97
C ALA A 223 28.16 21.04 -4.67
N SER A 224 28.77 22.12 -5.17
CA SER A 224 30.21 22.38 -4.99
C SER A 224 30.54 23.32 -3.83
N LEU A 225 29.58 24.07 -3.26
CA LEU A 225 29.84 25.05 -2.18
C LEU A 225 29.12 24.74 -0.86
N GLY A 226 28.28 23.72 -0.84
CA GLY A 226 27.38 23.46 0.28
C GLY A 226 26.28 24.53 0.37
N THR A 227 25.73 24.70 1.57
CA THR A 227 24.64 25.65 1.83
C THR A 227 25.18 27.09 1.94
N GLN A 228 24.74 27.96 1.03
CA GLN A 228 25.15 29.37 0.92
C GLN A 228 23.92 30.28 0.64
N PRO A 229 23.03 30.49 1.62
CA PRO A 229 21.77 31.23 1.42
C PRO A 229 22.00 32.69 1.02
N ALA A 230 22.98 33.37 1.62
CA ALA A 230 23.30 34.77 1.26
C ALA A 230 23.81 34.93 -0.18
N LEU A 231 24.48 33.90 -0.73
CA LEU A 231 24.91 33.88 -2.12
C LEU A 231 23.72 33.69 -3.06
N ALA A 232 22.80 32.79 -2.72
CA ALA A 232 21.58 32.56 -3.49
C ALA A 232 20.65 33.77 -3.46
N GLU A 233 20.48 34.42 -2.31
CA GLU A 233 19.71 35.67 -2.17
C GLU A 233 20.32 36.79 -3.04
N SER A 234 21.63 36.97 -2.97
CA SER A 234 22.34 37.93 -3.82
C SER A 234 22.17 37.62 -5.30
N ALA A 235 22.19 36.34 -5.69
CA ALA A 235 22.00 35.90 -7.06
C ALA A 235 20.56 36.11 -7.56
N LEU A 236 19.55 35.85 -6.72
CA LEU A 236 18.14 36.09 -7.03
C LEU A 236 17.85 37.59 -7.23
N ALA A 237 18.51 38.45 -6.46
CA ALA A 237 18.42 39.90 -6.62
C ALA A 237 19.17 40.43 -7.86
N LEU A 238 20.07 39.62 -8.44
CA LEU A 238 20.78 39.96 -9.67
C LEU A 238 19.96 39.52 -10.89
N GLY A 239 19.78 40.43 -11.84
CA GLY A 239 19.14 40.09 -13.12
C GLY A 239 19.93 39.07 -13.94
N VAL A 240 19.24 38.38 -14.85
CA VAL A 240 19.86 37.42 -15.79
C VAL A 240 20.99 38.08 -16.57
N GLY A 241 22.13 37.38 -16.68
CA GLY A 241 23.34 37.84 -17.35
C GLY A 241 24.20 38.81 -16.52
N ARG A 242 23.73 39.26 -15.35
CA ARG A 242 24.49 40.15 -14.47
C ARG A 242 25.54 39.36 -13.69
N ILE A 243 26.66 40.03 -13.48
CA ILE A 243 27.76 39.52 -12.66
C ILE A 243 27.60 40.10 -11.26
N GLY A 244 27.89 39.29 -10.24
CA GLY A 244 27.80 39.59 -8.81
C GLY A 244 29.12 39.34 -8.07
N GLY A 245 29.28 39.95 -6.90
CA GLY A 245 30.40 39.71 -5.99
C GLY A 245 31.50 40.76 -6.05
N PRO A 246 32.60 40.56 -5.32
CA PRO A 246 33.02 39.29 -4.72
C PRO A 246 32.25 38.91 -3.43
N TYR A 247 31.81 37.65 -3.34
CA TYR A 247 31.13 37.08 -2.18
C TYR A 247 32.06 36.14 -1.41
N GLN A 248 32.05 36.23 -0.08
CA GLN A 248 32.74 35.26 0.76
C GLN A 248 31.90 33.97 0.84
N THR A 249 32.54 32.83 0.60
CA THR A 249 31.94 31.49 0.67
C THR A 249 32.77 30.61 1.60
N SER A 250 32.29 29.42 1.94
CA SER A 250 33.04 28.45 2.75
C SER A 250 34.36 28.00 2.10
N LYS A 251 34.51 28.17 0.78
CA LYS A 251 35.67 27.70 0.01
C LYS A 251 36.58 28.83 -0.51
N GLY A 252 36.30 30.08 -0.16
CA GLY A 252 37.04 31.25 -0.64
C GLY A 252 36.12 32.36 -1.16
N TRP A 253 36.59 33.14 -2.13
CA TRP A 253 35.87 34.30 -2.65
C TRP A 253 35.34 34.05 -4.06
N SER A 254 34.01 34.08 -4.22
CA SER A 254 33.33 33.80 -5.48
C SER A 254 32.86 35.08 -6.18
N VAL A 255 33.13 35.17 -7.48
CA VAL A 255 32.43 36.06 -8.41
C VAL A 255 31.41 35.22 -9.15
N ILE A 256 30.14 35.63 -9.17
CA ILE A 256 29.07 34.86 -9.81
C ILE A 256 28.55 35.56 -11.05
N LYS A 257 27.93 34.81 -11.95
CA LYS A 257 27.15 35.30 -13.08
C LYS A 257 25.82 34.57 -13.09
N VAL A 258 24.73 35.31 -13.15
CA VAL A 258 23.38 34.72 -13.25
C VAL A 258 23.16 34.24 -14.68
N ASP A 259 22.94 32.95 -14.85
CA ASP A 259 22.70 32.33 -16.15
C ASP A 259 21.21 32.29 -16.50
N ALA A 260 20.35 32.01 -15.51
CA ALA A 260 18.89 32.03 -15.67
C ALA A 260 18.20 32.34 -14.34
N LEU A 261 17.02 32.96 -14.41
CA LEU A 261 16.18 33.26 -13.26
C LEU A 261 14.75 32.83 -13.58
N ASN A 262 14.14 32.10 -12.67
CA ASN A 262 12.71 31.84 -12.63
C ASN A 262 12.20 32.47 -11.34
N GLU A 263 11.32 33.47 -11.46
CA GLU A 263 10.76 34.22 -10.32
C GLU A 263 9.87 33.34 -9.42
N GLY A 264 9.56 32.12 -9.86
CA GLY A 264 8.57 31.29 -9.22
C GLY A 264 7.18 31.87 -9.46
N GLY A 265 6.26 31.58 -8.55
CA GLY A 265 4.92 32.14 -8.60
C GLY A 265 3.91 31.23 -7.94
N THR A 266 2.68 31.72 -7.82
CA THR A 266 1.59 30.92 -7.28
C THR A 266 0.74 30.39 -8.42
N ARG A 267 0.46 29.08 -8.41
CA ARG A 267 -0.45 28.47 -9.39
C ARG A 267 -1.84 29.08 -9.21
N PRO A 268 -2.45 29.67 -10.24
CA PRO A 268 -3.70 30.40 -10.08
C PRO A 268 -4.84 29.46 -9.71
N LEU A 269 -5.84 29.99 -8.97
CA LEU A 269 -6.96 29.20 -8.44
C LEU A 269 -7.63 28.37 -9.54
N GLU A 270 -7.85 28.94 -10.71
CA GLU A 270 -8.54 28.29 -11.83
C GLU A 270 -7.86 26.98 -12.28
N GLN A 271 -6.53 26.86 -12.10
CA GLN A 271 -5.78 25.65 -12.43
C GLN A 271 -5.85 24.57 -11.35
N VAL A 272 -6.09 24.96 -10.10
CA VAL A 272 -6.06 24.06 -8.93
C VAL A 272 -7.44 23.81 -8.34
N GLU A 273 -8.44 24.62 -8.66
CA GLU A 273 -9.80 24.54 -8.15
C GLU A 273 -10.44 23.16 -8.34
N PRO A 274 -10.33 22.48 -9.50
CA PRO A 274 -10.89 21.13 -9.64
C PRO A 274 -10.24 20.10 -8.71
N MET A 275 -8.95 20.28 -8.40
CA MET A 275 -8.22 19.43 -7.46
C MET A 275 -8.66 19.72 -6.02
N ILE A 276 -8.76 21.00 -5.66
CA ILE A 276 -9.24 21.47 -4.34
C ILE A 276 -10.64 20.94 -4.08
N LYS A 277 -11.57 21.09 -5.04
CA LYS A 277 -12.93 20.57 -4.91
C LYS A 277 -12.97 19.06 -4.70
N ARG A 278 -12.15 18.28 -5.40
CA ARG A 278 -12.06 16.83 -5.17
C ARG A 278 -11.57 16.50 -3.76
N GLN A 279 -10.55 17.22 -3.28
CA GLN A 279 -10.02 17.06 -1.94
C GLN A 279 -11.07 17.41 -0.88
N LEU A 280 -11.74 18.55 -1.02
CA LEU A 280 -12.82 18.98 -0.14
C LEU A 280 -13.99 18.00 -0.15
N THR A 281 -14.37 17.44 -1.31
CA THR A 281 -15.41 16.41 -1.40
C THR A 281 -15.03 15.18 -0.59
N SER A 282 -13.78 14.71 -0.69
CA SER A 282 -13.30 13.56 0.08
C SER A 282 -13.31 13.85 1.59
N GLN A 283 -12.79 15.01 2.00
CA GLN A 283 -12.74 15.42 3.41
C GLN A 283 -14.15 15.55 4.01
N ARG A 284 -15.03 16.33 3.36
CA ARG A 284 -16.42 16.51 3.79
C ARG A 284 -17.19 15.19 3.85
N SER A 285 -16.97 14.28 2.90
CA SER A 285 -17.64 12.97 2.93
C SER A 285 -17.20 12.12 4.12
N GLN A 286 -15.91 12.15 4.47
CA GLN A 286 -15.40 11.44 5.64
C GLN A 286 -15.94 12.04 6.94
N ASP A 287 -15.94 13.36 7.07
CA ASP A 287 -16.43 14.04 8.27
C ASP A 287 -17.95 13.87 8.41
N TYR A 288 -18.71 14.04 7.33
CA TYR A 288 -20.15 13.83 7.32
C TYR A 288 -20.53 12.38 7.68
N TYR A 289 -19.82 11.39 7.13
CA TYR A 289 -20.02 9.98 7.54
C TYR A 289 -19.71 9.77 9.03
N ARG A 290 -18.61 10.33 9.53
CA ARG A 290 -18.23 10.21 10.95
C ARG A 290 -19.30 10.82 11.86
N GLU A 291 -19.78 12.01 11.53
CA GLU A 291 -20.83 12.70 12.30
C GLU A 291 -22.13 11.89 12.32
N LEU A 292 -22.59 11.41 11.17
CA LEU A 292 -23.78 10.55 11.07
C LEU A 292 -23.63 9.26 11.85
N LEU A 293 -22.47 8.60 11.76
CA LEU A 293 -22.19 7.37 12.50
C LEU A 293 -22.19 7.62 14.01
N GLU A 294 -21.55 8.69 14.47
CA GLU A 294 -21.53 9.06 15.88
C GLU A 294 -22.91 9.43 16.41
N GLN A 295 -23.72 10.12 15.60
CA GLN A 295 -25.13 10.37 15.92
C GLN A 295 -25.91 9.06 16.03
N ALA A 296 -25.81 8.18 15.03
CA ALA A 296 -26.48 6.88 15.06
C ALA A 296 -26.04 6.01 16.26
N ARG A 297 -24.76 6.05 16.64
CA ARG A 297 -24.25 5.37 17.84
C ARG A 297 -24.89 5.90 19.13
N ARG A 298 -25.08 7.21 19.24
CA ARG A 298 -25.76 7.83 20.38
C ARG A 298 -27.25 7.47 20.42
N ASP A 299 -27.93 7.59 19.29
CA ASP A 299 -29.37 7.32 19.17
C ASP A 299 -29.70 5.85 19.48
N LEU A 300 -28.85 4.93 19.00
CA LEU A 300 -28.93 3.49 19.29
C LEU A 300 -28.34 3.10 20.65
N GLN A 301 -27.84 4.06 21.43
CA GLN A 301 -27.25 3.86 22.75
C GLN A 301 -26.20 2.74 22.75
N VAL A 302 -25.21 2.82 21.87
CA VAL A 302 -24.12 1.84 21.81
C VAL A 302 -23.36 1.84 23.14
N ARG A 303 -23.46 0.74 23.89
CA ARG A 303 -22.80 0.55 25.20
C ARG A 303 -21.67 -0.48 25.06
N PRO A 304 -20.41 -0.05 24.90
CA PRO A 304 -19.30 -0.98 24.82
C PRO A 304 -19.03 -1.63 26.18
N ASP A 305 -18.97 -2.95 26.21
CA ASP A 305 -18.37 -3.66 27.34
C ASP A 305 -16.85 -3.53 27.23
N SER A 306 -16.30 -2.49 27.87
CA SER A 306 -14.86 -2.20 27.80
C SER A 306 -13.99 -3.30 28.39
N SER A 307 -14.53 -4.14 29.28
CA SER A 307 -13.80 -5.30 29.82
C SER A 307 -13.74 -6.42 28.80
N ALA A 308 -14.88 -6.86 28.28
CA ALA A 308 -14.96 -7.92 27.27
C ALA A 308 -14.25 -7.52 25.96
N ILE A 309 -14.34 -6.24 25.55
CA ILE A 309 -13.61 -5.73 24.38
C ILE A 309 -12.11 -5.77 24.64
N ARG A 310 -11.64 -5.34 25.82
CA ARG A 310 -10.21 -5.46 26.16
C ARG A 310 -9.78 -6.91 26.13
N ASP A 311 -10.53 -7.83 26.74
CA ASP A 311 -10.20 -9.25 26.76
C ASP A 311 -10.15 -9.85 25.33
N PHE A 312 -11.10 -9.47 24.47
CA PHE A 312 -11.15 -9.88 23.06
C PHE A 312 -9.98 -9.31 22.24
N VAL A 313 -9.72 -8.00 22.35
CA VAL A 313 -8.61 -7.33 21.64
C VAL A 313 -7.26 -7.77 22.21
N SER A 314 -7.20 -8.08 23.50
CA SER A 314 -6.04 -8.63 24.19
C SER A 314 -5.93 -10.14 24.08
N GLN A 315 -6.72 -10.81 23.23
CA GLN A 315 -6.38 -12.17 22.81
C GLN A 315 -4.95 -12.10 22.28
N ARG A 316 -4.05 -12.64 23.10
CA ARG A 316 -2.70 -12.14 23.33
C ARG A 316 -1.93 -11.95 22.01
N LYS A 317 -1.28 -10.78 21.84
CA LYS A 317 -0.27 -10.57 20.80
C LYS A 317 0.63 -11.79 20.77
N SER A 318 0.79 -12.43 19.62
CA SER A 318 1.63 -13.62 19.50
C SER A 318 3.04 -13.34 20.03
N PRO A 319 3.77 -14.36 20.51
CA PRO A 319 5.16 -14.20 20.94
C PRO A 319 6.00 -13.41 19.93
N ARG A 320 5.76 -13.64 18.64
CA ARG A 320 6.44 -12.94 17.55
C ARG A 320 6.06 -11.46 17.46
N GLU A 321 4.78 -11.11 17.53
CA GLU A 321 4.35 -9.70 17.51
C GLU A 321 4.89 -8.92 18.72
N MET A 322 4.89 -9.54 19.91
CA MET A 322 5.48 -8.93 21.11
C MET A 322 7.00 -8.72 20.95
N PHE A 323 7.70 -9.69 20.36
CA PHE A 323 9.13 -9.60 20.13
C PHE A 323 9.49 -8.51 19.10
N ASP A 324 8.79 -8.48 17.95
CA ASP A 324 9.02 -7.52 16.87
C ASP A 324 8.74 -6.08 17.33
N GLU A 325 7.67 -5.87 18.12
CA GLU A 325 7.36 -4.58 18.72
C GLU A 325 8.42 -4.15 19.72
N ALA A 326 8.87 -5.07 20.59
CA ALA A 326 9.95 -4.78 21.54
C ALA A 326 11.24 -4.35 20.83
N GLN A 327 11.57 -4.90 19.66
CA GLN A 327 12.76 -4.47 18.91
C GLN A 327 12.65 -3.06 18.31
N GLN A 328 11.44 -2.57 18.05
CA GLN A 328 11.22 -1.26 17.44
C GLN A 328 11.20 -0.11 18.46
N VAL A 329 11.07 -0.42 19.75
CA VAL A 329 11.07 0.60 20.80
C VAL A 329 12.46 1.22 20.92
N THR A 330 12.56 2.56 20.81
CA THR A 330 13.86 3.23 20.79
C THR A 330 14.50 3.30 22.19
N ALA A 331 13.70 3.55 23.23
CA ALA A 331 14.21 3.72 24.59
C ALA A 331 14.66 2.37 25.19
N PRO A 332 15.91 2.24 25.70
CA PRO A 332 16.43 0.96 26.19
C PRO A 332 15.62 0.35 27.34
N THR A 333 15.18 1.17 28.30
CA THR A 333 14.38 0.71 29.44
C THR A 333 13.00 0.21 29.01
N ALA A 334 12.34 0.91 28.09
CA ALA A 334 11.04 0.49 27.56
C ALA A 334 11.14 -0.79 26.72
N ARG A 335 12.28 -1.02 26.03
CA ARG A 335 12.55 -2.31 25.37
C ARG A 335 12.65 -3.47 26.35
N ILE A 336 13.38 -3.26 27.44
CA ILE A 336 13.49 -4.27 28.50
C ILE A 336 12.10 -4.60 29.05
N ASP A 337 11.28 -3.59 29.38
CA ASP A 337 9.92 -3.80 29.88
C ASP A 337 9.06 -4.60 28.89
N ALA A 338 9.20 -4.35 27.59
CA ALA A 338 8.49 -5.05 26.53
C ALA A 338 8.94 -6.53 26.41
N PHE A 339 10.24 -6.80 26.40
CA PHE A 339 10.76 -8.18 26.41
C PHE A 339 10.39 -8.93 27.69
N GLU A 340 10.43 -8.28 28.86
CA GLU A 340 9.98 -8.89 30.11
C GLU A 340 8.48 -9.18 30.13
N ALA A 341 7.66 -8.31 29.54
CA ALA A 341 6.23 -8.56 29.37
C ALA A 341 5.98 -9.81 28.52
N MET A 342 6.74 -9.97 27.43
CA MET A 342 6.72 -11.18 26.60
C MET A 342 7.14 -12.42 27.40
N LEU A 343 8.24 -12.35 28.16
CA LEU A 343 8.74 -13.46 28.99
C LEU A 343 7.75 -13.91 30.07
N ARG A 344 6.96 -12.97 30.61
CA ARG A 344 5.88 -13.29 31.56
C ARG A 344 4.68 -13.93 30.86
N ALA A 345 4.34 -13.48 29.66
CA ALA A 345 3.19 -13.96 28.91
C ALA A 345 3.42 -15.33 28.25
N TYR A 346 4.67 -15.58 27.83
CA TYR A 346 5.09 -16.74 27.03
C TYR A 346 6.40 -17.36 27.54
N PRO A 347 6.41 -17.89 28.78
CA PRO A 347 7.63 -18.34 29.44
C PRO A 347 8.32 -19.54 28.77
N ASP A 348 7.59 -20.34 27.99
CA ASP A 348 8.05 -21.59 27.37
C ASP A 348 8.21 -21.49 25.85
N ASP A 349 7.97 -20.31 25.26
CA ASP A 349 8.08 -20.12 23.82
C ASP A 349 9.54 -20.12 23.35
N PRO A 350 9.88 -20.63 22.15
CA PRO A 350 11.24 -20.59 21.63
C PRO A 350 11.88 -19.19 21.60
N LEU A 351 11.09 -18.14 21.39
CA LEU A 351 11.56 -16.76 21.41
C LEU A 351 11.85 -16.23 22.83
N ALA A 352 11.39 -16.91 23.89
CA ALA A 352 11.64 -16.49 25.26
C ALA A 352 13.15 -16.51 25.58
N ALA A 353 13.90 -17.49 25.09
CA ALA A 353 15.36 -17.48 25.26
C ALA A 353 16.00 -16.26 24.58
N GLN A 354 15.52 -15.90 23.38
CA GLN A 354 16.02 -14.73 22.65
C GLN A 354 15.63 -13.42 23.35
N ALA A 355 14.41 -13.30 23.86
CA ALA A 355 13.97 -12.13 24.61
C ALA A 355 14.78 -11.95 25.90
N GLN A 356 15.04 -13.04 26.65
CA GLN A 356 15.88 -13.01 27.84
C GLN A 356 17.32 -12.61 27.52
N PHE A 357 17.86 -13.06 26.38
CA PHE A 357 19.18 -12.64 25.91
C PHE A 357 19.20 -11.16 25.58
N MET A 358 18.17 -10.64 24.90
CA MET A 358 18.04 -9.22 24.56
C MET A 358 17.96 -8.34 25.80
N VAL A 359 17.25 -8.76 26.84
CA VAL A 359 17.23 -8.04 28.13
C VAL A 359 18.66 -7.91 28.70
N GLY A 360 19.41 -9.02 28.75
CA GLY A 360 20.80 -9.00 29.20
C GLY A 360 21.70 -8.12 28.34
N PHE A 361 21.55 -8.22 27.02
CA PHE A 361 22.32 -7.46 26.04
C PHE A 361 22.09 -5.95 26.18
N ILE A 362 20.83 -5.50 26.31
CA ILE A 362 20.50 -4.08 26.49
C ILE A 362 21.11 -3.55 27.80
N TYR A 363 21.03 -4.32 28.89
CA TYR A 363 21.69 -3.94 30.15
C TYR A 363 23.21 -3.81 30.00
N SER A 364 23.88 -4.76 29.32
CA SER A 364 25.34 -4.73 29.17
C SER A 364 25.84 -3.71 28.16
N ASP A 365 25.20 -3.61 27.01
CA ASP A 365 25.71 -2.87 25.87
C ASP A 365 25.27 -1.41 25.88
N GLU A 366 24.01 -1.15 26.21
CA GLU A 366 23.46 0.19 26.12
C GLU A 366 23.44 0.91 27.47
N LEU A 367 23.04 0.21 28.54
CA LEU A 367 22.95 0.81 29.88
C LEU A 367 24.23 0.69 30.70
N LYS A 368 25.17 -0.17 30.28
CA LYS A 368 26.40 -0.51 31.02
C LYS A 368 26.14 -0.94 32.48
N ASP A 369 24.95 -1.48 32.76
CA ASP A 369 24.56 -2.05 34.05
C ASP A 369 24.89 -3.55 34.07
N TYR A 370 26.17 -3.84 34.32
CA TYR A 370 26.68 -5.21 34.24
C TYR A 370 26.10 -6.14 35.32
N ASP A 371 25.64 -5.60 36.46
CA ASP A 371 25.03 -6.41 37.52
C ASP A 371 23.67 -6.94 37.08
N ARG A 372 22.83 -6.09 36.46
CA ARG A 372 21.55 -6.53 35.90
C ARG A 372 21.73 -7.38 34.65
N ALA A 373 22.72 -7.06 33.82
CA ALA A 373 23.05 -7.87 32.65
C ALA A 373 23.43 -9.30 33.06
N GLU A 374 24.31 -9.45 34.06
CA GLU A 374 24.71 -10.75 34.59
C GLU A 374 23.52 -11.55 35.09
N LYS A 375 22.64 -10.92 35.86
CA LYS A 375 21.42 -11.55 36.37
C LYS A 375 20.55 -12.04 35.22
N ALA A 376 20.36 -11.23 34.18
CA ALA A 376 19.54 -11.59 33.02
C ALA A 376 20.14 -12.77 32.22
N PHE A 377 21.45 -12.79 31.98
CA PHE A 377 22.12 -13.89 31.29
C PHE A 377 22.14 -15.18 32.12
N ARG A 378 22.38 -15.09 33.44
CA ARG A 378 22.28 -16.27 34.33
C ARG A 378 20.86 -16.82 34.38
N GLU A 379 19.85 -15.97 34.33
CA GLU A 379 18.46 -16.41 34.25
C GLU A 379 18.17 -17.14 32.93
N LEU A 380 18.76 -16.71 31.81
CA LEU A 380 18.71 -17.44 30.53
C LEU A 380 19.32 -18.83 30.68
N LEU A 381 20.53 -18.92 31.23
CA LEU A 381 21.23 -20.20 31.41
C LEU A 381 20.45 -21.17 32.31
N LYS A 382 19.79 -20.62 33.33
CA LYS A 382 18.97 -21.40 34.27
C LYS A 382 17.66 -21.88 33.64
N ARG A 383 16.94 -21.01 32.94
CA ARG A 383 15.60 -21.32 32.38
C ARG A 383 15.66 -22.01 31.03
N PHE A 384 16.67 -21.70 30.23
CA PHE A 384 16.83 -22.19 28.86
C PHE A 384 18.22 -22.83 28.63
N PRO A 385 18.62 -23.84 29.44
CA PRO A 385 19.96 -24.44 29.37
C PRO A 385 20.28 -25.12 28.04
N LYS A 386 19.26 -25.45 27.23
CA LYS A 386 19.40 -26.08 25.92
C LYS A 386 19.28 -25.08 24.75
N SER A 387 19.15 -23.78 25.03
CA SER A 387 19.08 -22.77 23.98
C SER A 387 20.43 -22.66 23.26
N GLU A 388 20.41 -22.41 21.95
CA GLU A 388 21.62 -22.05 21.18
C GLU A 388 22.31 -20.79 21.73
N LEU A 389 21.55 -19.94 22.43
CA LEU A 389 22.07 -18.72 23.07
C LEU A 389 22.73 -18.97 24.42
N ALA A 390 22.68 -20.19 24.97
CA ALA A 390 23.27 -20.49 26.27
C ALA A 390 24.81 -20.29 26.24
N ALA A 391 25.50 -20.74 25.19
CA ALA A 391 26.94 -20.51 25.05
C ALA A 391 27.27 -19.01 24.99
N SER A 392 26.51 -18.24 24.21
CA SER A 392 26.66 -16.79 24.11
C SER A 392 26.38 -16.08 25.44
N ALA A 393 25.36 -16.50 26.18
CA ALA A 393 25.03 -15.94 27.49
C ALA A 393 26.12 -16.23 28.53
N GLN A 394 26.69 -17.44 28.53
CA GLN A 394 27.81 -17.80 29.39
C GLN A 394 29.05 -16.94 29.07
N TRP A 395 29.36 -16.79 27.78
CA TRP A 395 30.47 -15.94 27.34
C TRP A 395 30.29 -14.50 27.81
N MET A 396 29.08 -13.94 27.67
CA MET A 396 28.77 -12.59 28.15
C MET A 396 28.96 -12.46 29.66
N VAL A 397 28.51 -13.43 30.46
CA VAL A 397 28.70 -13.43 31.93
C VAL A 397 30.18 -13.36 32.31
N GLU A 398 31.04 -14.07 31.58
CA GLU A 398 32.47 -14.13 31.87
C GLU A 398 33.24 -12.89 31.36
N HIS A 399 32.81 -12.29 30.25
CA HIS A 399 33.63 -11.30 29.52
C HIS A 399 33.04 -9.88 29.49
N MET A 400 31.76 -9.66 29.79
CA MET A 400 31.12 -8.34 29.62
C MET A 400 31.72 -7.21 30.48
N ARG A 401 32.43 -7.55 31.57
CA ARG A 401 33.10 -6.58 32.45
C ARG A 401 34.57 -6.35 32.09
N SER A 402 35.12 -7.15 31.18
CA SER A 402 36.53 -7.06 30.81
C SER A 402 36.76 -5.89 29.84
N THR A 403 37.76 -5.07 30.14
CA THR A 403 38.33 -4.09 29.21
C THR A 403 39.42 -4.69 28.32
N ASP A 404 39.76 -5.97 28.53
CA ASP A 404 40.80 -6.64 27.76
C ASP A 404 40.28 -6.95 26.37
N VAL A 405 40.71 -6.13 25.41
CA VAL A 405 40.59 -6.45 23.98
C VAL A 405 41.34 -7.77 23.78
N PRO A 406 40.69 -8.86 23.34
CA PRO A 406 41.41 -10.09 23.06
C PRO A 406 42.45 -9.78 21.97
N THR A 407 43.73 -9.86 22.30
CA THR A 407 44.78 -9.89 21.30
C THR A 407 44.59 -11.18 20.52
N PHE A 408 43.98 -11.09 19.34
CA PHE A 408 43.94 -12.20 18.39
C PHE A 408 45.36 -12.41 17.87
N ASN A 409 46.16 -13.18 18.59
CA ASN A 409 47.41 -13.72 18.05
C ASN A 409 47.01 -14.78 17.03
N GLY A 410 47.13 -14.43 15.75
CA GLY A 410 46.79 -15.30 14.62
C GLY A 410 47.73 -16.49 14.50
N SER A 411 47.52 -17.53 15.31
CA SER A 411 48.23 -18.80 15.16
C SER A 411 47.39 -20.06 15.38
N ASP A 412 46.07 -19.96 15.52
CA ASP A 412 45.18 -21.13 15.55
C ASP A 412 44.26 -21.16 14.31
N GLU A 413 44.86 -20.93 13.15
CA GLU A 413 44.23 -21.15 11.84
C GLU A 413 44.78 -22.43 11.21
N ASP A 414 44.63 -23.59 11.87
CA ASP A 414 44.71 -24.89 11.18
C ASP A 414 44.29 -26.08 12.07
N THR A 415 42.99 -26.33 12.19
CA THR A 415 42.45 -27.71 12.28
C THR A 415 40.94 -27.66 12.09
N LEU A 416 40.50 -27.69 10.83
CA LEU A 416 39.21 -28.26 10.40
C LEU A 416 39.25 -28.37 8.86
N ALA A 417 40.10 -29.26 8.36
CA ALA A 417 40.03 -29.70 6.97
C ALA A 417 38.77 -30.58 6.79
N PRO A 418 37.98 -30.40 5.70
CA PRO A 418 36.76 -31.17 5.48
C PRO A 418 37.08 -32.60 5.01
N GLU A 419 36.49 -33.59 5.69
CA GLU A 419 36.50 -35.00 5.27
C GLU A 419 35.96 -35.14 3.83
N ARG A 420 36.85 -35.52 2.90
CA ARG A 420 36.45 -36.01 1.58
C ARG A 420 36.01 -37.47 1.70
N ALA A 421 34.71 -37.70 1.67
CA ALA A 421 34.15 -39.03 1.47
C ALA A 421 34.36 -39.47 0.01
N THR A 422 35.28 -40.41 -0.21
CA THR A 422 35.44 -41.14 -1.47
C THR A 422 34.48 -42.31 -1.53
N THR A 423 33.40 -42.21 -2.31
CA THR A 423 32.65 -43.39 -2.78
C THR A 423 33.19 -43.85 -4.13
N LYS A 424 33.68 -45.09 -4.11
CA LYS A 424 34.20 -45.89 -5.21
C LYS A 424 33.04 -46.39 -6.07
N ALA A 425 33.10 -46.20 -7.39
CA ALA A 425 32.30 -46.94 -8.36
C ALA A 425 33.16 -47.27 -9.59
N GLU A 426 33.53 -48.54 -9.71
CA GLU A 426 33.95 -49.21 -10.95
C GLU A 426 32.83 -49.01 -12.00
N GLY A 427 33.04 -48.85 -13.30
CA GLY A 427 34.13 -49.25 -14.16
C GLY A 427 33.49 -49.85 -15.42
N ARG A 428 33.37 -49.09 -16.51
CA ARG A 428 33.30 -49.62 -17.89
C ARG A 428 33.54 -48.53 -18.93
N SER A 429 34.58 -48.72 -19.72
CA SER A 429 34.93 -48.01 -20.96
C SER A 429 34.79 -49.00 -22.14
N PRO A 430 35.07 -48.64 -23.41
CA PRO A 430 34.60 -47.47 -24.19
C PRO A 430 34.16 -47.83 -25.65
N LYS A 431 33.49 -46.87 -26.33
CA LYS A 431 33.57 -46.49 -27.76
C LYS A 431 33.13 -47.47 -28.88
N PRO A 432 32.91 -47.02 -30.14
CA PRO A 432 33.25 -45.71 -30.78
C PRO A 432 32.24 -44.59 -30.62
#